data_AF-Q0UTV0-F1
#
_entry.id   AF-Q0UTV0-F1
#
_cell.length_a   1.000
_cell.length_b   1.000
_cell.length_c   1.000
_cell.angle_alpha   90.00
_cell.angle_beta   90.00
_cell.angle_gamma   90.00
#
_symmetry.space_group_name_H-M   'P 1'
#
loop_
_entity.id
_entity.type
_entity.pdbx_description
1 polymer ?
#
loop_
_entity_poly.entity_id
_entity_poly.type
_entity_poly.pdbx_seq_one_letter_code
_entity_poly.pdbx_strand_id
1 'polypeptide(L)'
;MNSQLHANSCQEPNELVPKLFGPIRERYANRPGGYTRVLRIEPMKEDQAESAILELVDGPKDLKFAMTAKTLAQHPQNRQLDRMTALNFRKDGVEGLREMVSQMRVAKEKGIDDRVLPPPRKVYPEEKMKREMHYYQDVDFYKLPNKLVKIPKKSKKEESTALVADSEVAQTQVEARSS
;
A
#
# COMPACT_ATOMS: atom_id res chain seq x y z
N MET A 1 4.04 -35.18 9.17
CA MET A 1 2.57 -35.14 9.34
C MET A 1 2.09 -34.34 10.58
N ASN A 2 2.96 -33.72 11.39
CA ASN A 2 2.58 -33.12 12.70
C ASN A 2 2.42 -31.58 12.71
N SER A 3 2.44 -30.90 11.56
CA SER A 3 2.43 -29.43 11.51
C SER A 3 1.05 -28.80 11.72
N GLN A 4 -0.03 -29.54 11.47
CA GLN A 4 -1.40 -29.02 11.55
C GLN A 4 -1.90 -28.92 13.00
N LEU A 5 -1.41 -29.75 13.91
CA LEU A 5 -1.90 -29.82 15.30
C LEU A 5 -1.52 -28.59 16.14
N HIS A 6 -0.32 -28.02 15.94
CA HIS A 6 0.14 -26.86 16.71
C HIS A 6 -0.61 -25.56 16.36
N ALA A 7 -1.10 -25.44 15.12
CA ALA A 7 -1.81 -24.25 14.64
C ALA A 7 -3.17 -24.03 15.31
N ASN A 8 -3.77 -25.08 15.86
CA ASN A 8 -5.13 -25.05 16.41
C ASN A 8 -5.24 -24.41 17.81
N SER A 9 -4.12 -24.03 18.42
CA SER A 9 -4.09 -23.60 19.84
C SER A 9 -4.25 -22.09 20.07
N CYS A 10 -4.13 -21.25 19.04
CA CYS A 10 -4.00 -19.79 19.23
C CYS A 10 -5.08 -18.93 18.57
N GLN A 11 -5.97 -19.49 17.76
CA GLN A 11 -6.86 -18.74 16.85
C GLN A 11 -8.17 -19.50 16.60
N GLU A 12 -9.23 -18.81 16.14
CA GLU A 12 -10.43 -19.44 15.58
C GLU A 12 -10.05 -20.34 14.39
N PRO A 13 -9.91 -21.67 14.60
CA PRO A 13 -9.15 -22.51 13.69
C PRO A 13 -9.92 -22.77 12.40
N ASN A 14 -11.25 -22.73 12.48
CA ASN A 14 -12.15 -23.08 11.38
C ASN A 14 -12.01 -22.13 10.18
N GLU A 15 -11.64 -20.86 10.41
CA GLU A 15 -11.53 -19.85 9.35
C GLU A 15 -10.10 -19.63 8.86
N LEU A 16 -9.13 -19.71 9.77
CA LEU A 16 -7.75 -19.31 9.50
C LEU A 16 -6.90 -20.45 8.94
N VAL A 17 -7.16 -21.70 9.35
CA VAL A 17 -6.43 -22.88 8.87
C VAL A 17 -6.56 -23.07 7.35
N PRO A 18 -7.74 -22.95 6.72
CA PRO A 18 -7.86 -23.03 5.26
C PRO A 18 -7.06 -21.95 4.53
N LYS A 19 -7.06 -20.71 5.05
CA LYS A 19 -6.32 -19.59 4.46
C LYS A 19 -4.80 -19.76 4.60
N LEU A 20 -4.36 -20.33 5.72
CA LEU A 20 -2.95 -20.60 5.98
C LEU A 20 -2.40 -21.67 5.04
N PHE A 21 -3.12 -22.79 4.89
CA PHE A 21 -2.68 -23.92 4.07
C PHE A 21 -3.03 -23.81 2.57
N GLY A 22 -3.93 -22.89 2.19
CA GLY A 22 -4.23 -22.56 0.80
C GLY A 22 -3.37 -21.39 0.27
N PRO A 23 -3.92 -20.17 0.16
CA PRO A 23 -3.27 -19.07 -0.56
C PRO A 23 -1.94 -18.61 0.05
N ILE A 24 -1.76 -18.72 1.36
CA ILE A 24 -0.51 -18.32 2.03
C ILE A 24 0.60 -19.32 1.76
N ARG A 25 0.29 -20.63 1.80
CA ARG A 25 1.24 -21.71 1.51
C ARG A 25 1.75 -21.62 0.07
N GLU A 26 0.85 -21.46 -0.89
CA GLU A 26 1.19 -21.37 -2.32
C GLU A 26 2.11 -20.18 -2.61
N ARG A 27 1.77 -19.00 -2.06
CA ARG A 27 2.57 -17.78 -2.23
C ARG A 27 4.02 -17.96 -1.80
N TYR A 28 4.26 -18.69 -0.72
CA TYR A 28 5.58 -18.79 -0.11
C TYR A 28 6.31 -20.10 -0.37
N ALA A 29 5.77 -20.96 -1.25
CA ALA A 29 6.35 -22.27 -1.53
C ALA A 29 7.83 -22.21 -1.94
N ASN A 30 8.20 -21.19 -2.71
CA ASN A 30 9.56 -21.04 -3.26
C ASN A 30 10.47 -20.11 -2.43
N ARG A 31 9.97 -19.52 -1.33
CA ARG A 31 10.69 -18.52 -0.54
C ARG A 31 11.32 -19.17 0.70
N PRO A 32 12.67 -19.24 0.81
CA PRO A 32 13.34 -19.81 1.98
C PRO A 32 13.38 -18.81 3.14
N GLY A 33 12.28 -18.70 3.90
CA GLY A 33 12.18 -17.84 5.09
C GLY A 33 11.91 -16.36 4.81
N GLY A 34 11.81 -15.56 5.89
CA GLY A 34 11.58 -14.12 5.79
C GLY A 34 10.20 -13.74 5.24
N TYR A 35 9.13 -14.33 5.79
CA TYR A 35 7.75 -14.14 5.32
C TYR A 35 7.09 -12.86 5.84
N THR A 36 7.64 -12.28 6.91
CA THR A 36 7.13 -11.08 7.55
C THR A 36 8.10 -9.91 7.38
N ARG A 37 7.56 -8.70 7.42
CA ARG A 37 8.34 -7.46 7.48
C ARG A 37 7.79 -6.58 8.60
N VAL A 38 8.69 -5.96 9.34
CA VAL A 38 8.37 -4.97 10.38
C VAL A 38 8.84 -3.61 9.89
N LEU A 39 7.91 -2.67 9.74
CA LEU A 39 8.18 -1.29 9.34
C LEU A 39 7.92 -0.38 10.53
N ARG A 40 8.95 0.33 11.01
CA ARG A 40 8.78 1.31 12.09
C ARG A 40 7.97 2.50 11.59
N ILE A 41 7.05 2.99 12.43
CA ILE A 41 6.22 4.15 12.15
C ILE A 41 6.26 5.10 13.36
N GLU A 42 5.77 6.31 13.14
CA GLU A 42 5.57 7.27 14.22
C GLU A 42 4.55 6.74 15.25
N PRO A 43 4.67 7.14 16.53
CA PRO A 43 3.72 6.76 17.57
C PRO A 43 2.29 7.16 17.20
N MET A 44 1.40 6.17 17.10
CA MET A 44 -0.02 6.42 16.76
C MET A 44 -0.88 6.82 17.96
N LYS A 45 -0.33 6.72 19.17
CA LYS A 45 -1.02 6.82 20.44
C LYS A 45 -0.44 7.95 21.28
N GLU A 46 -1.25 8.50 22.18
CA GLU A 46 -0.83 9.55 23.12
C GLU A 46 0.31 9.12 24.06
N ASP A 47 0.48 7.83 24.33
CA ASP A 47 1.51 7.26 25.21
C ASP A 47 2.93 7.31 24.62
N GLN A 48 3.10 7.80 23.39
CA GLN A 48 4.37 7.87 22.67
C GLN A 48 5.10 6.52 22.54
N ALA A 49 4.37 5.40 22.62
CA ALA A 49 4.96 4.09 22.45
C ALA A 49 5.44 3.87 20.99
N GLU A 50 6.66 3.36 20.84
CA GLU A 50 7.21 3.00 19.53
C GLU A 50 6.27 2.02 18.82
N SER A 51 5.87 2.39 17.62
CA SER A 51 4.89 1.64 16.83
C SER A 51 5.53 1.08 15.56
N ALA A 52 5.04 -0.08 15.12
CA ALA A 52 5.48 -0.69 13.88
C ALA A 52 4.33 -1.41 13.18
N ILE A 53 4.39 -1.46 11.86
CA ILE A 53 3.48 -2.24 11.04
C ILE A 53 4.12 -3.59 10.74
N LEU A 54 3.44 -4.66 11.14
CA LEU A 54 3.77 -6.03 10.76
C LEU A 54 2.99 -6.40 9.51
N GLU A 55 3.70 -6.79 8.46
CA GLU A 55 3.09 -7.19 7.18
C GLU A 55 3.61 -8.54 6.68
N LEU A 56 2.78 -9.18 5.86
CA LEU A 56 3.16 -10.35 5.08
C LEU A 56 3.77 -9.91 3.75
N VAL A 57 4.99 -10.38 3.49
CA VAL A 57 5.74 -10.06 2.27
C VAL A 57 4.99 -10.60 1.04
N ASP A 58 5.12 -9.93 -0.11
CA ASP A 58 4.47 -10.40 -1.35
C ASP A 58 2.93 -10.46 -1.26
N GLY A 59 2.35 -9.76 -0.27
CA GLY A 59 0.92 -9.65 -0.09
C GLY A 59 0.27 -8.56 -0.94
N PRO A 60 -1.07 -8.60 -1.07
CA PRO A 60 -1.83 -7.56 -1.77
C PRO A 60 -1.77 -6.21 -1.05
N LYS A 61 -1.38 -6.20 0.23
CA LYS A 61 -1.25 -5.01 1.08
C LYS A 61 0.19 -4.78 1.54
N ASP A 62 1.18 -5.10 0.71
CA ASP A 62 2.59 -4.82 1.03
C ASP A 62 2.88 -3.31 0.91
N LEU A 63 3.21 -2.70 2.05
CA LEU A 63 3.52 -1.28 2.20
C LEU A 63 4.85 -0.92 1.58
N LYS A 64 5.90 -1.73 1.70
CA LYS A 64 7.20 -1.44 1.08
C LYS A 64 7.06 -1.34 -0.44
N PHE A 65 6.27 -2.23 -1.02
CA PHE A 65 5.96 -2.22 -2.44
C PHE A 65 5.16 -0.97 -2.83
N ALA A 66 4.10 -0.63 -2.08
CA ALA A 66 3.30 0.56 -2.32
C ALA A 66 4.10 1.86 -2.19
N MET A 67 4.99 1.96 -1.20
CA MET A 67 5.88 3.10 -1.00
C MET A 67 6.85 3.26 -2.17
N THR A 68 7.44 2.15 -2.65
CA THR A 68 8.30 2.17 -3.83
C THR A 68 7.53 2.68 -5.06
N ALA A 69 6.33 2.18 -5.29
CA ALA A 69 5.47 2.67 -6.38
C ALA A 69 5.14 4.16 -6.23
N LYS A 70 4.84 4.63 -5.02
CA LYS A 70 4.57 6.05 -4.74
C LYS A 70 5.79 6.92 -5.04
N THR A 71 6.99 6.51 -4.63
CA THR A 71 8.22 7.26 -4.94
C THR A 71 8.44 7.38 -6.45
N LEU A 72 8.24 6.30 -7.21
CA LEU A 72 8.33 6.31 -8.67
C LEU A 72 7.24 7.16 -9.34
N ALA A 73 6.03 7.16 -8.78
CA ALA A 73 4.94 8.00 -9.27
C ALA A 73 5.18 9.50 -9.04
N GLN A 74 5.92 9.85 -7.98
CA GLN A 74 6.28 11.23 -7.68
C GLN A 74 7.39 11.76 -8.59
N HIS A 75 8.33 10.91 -9.00
CA HIS A 75 9.50 11.30 -9.79
C HIS A 75 9.19 11.32 -11.31
N PRO A 76 9.76 12.27 -12.07
CA PRO A 76 9.64 12.27 -13.52
C PRO A 76 10.41 11.07 -14.11
N GLN A 77 9.91 10.51 -15.21
CA GLN A 77 10.47 9.29 -15.84
C GLN A 77 11.93 9.46 -16.29
N ASN A 78 12.34 10.69 -16.60
CA ASN A 78 13.69 11.00 -17.08
C ASN A 78 14.73 11.18 -15.94
N ARG A 79 14.33 10.98 -14.68
CA ARG A 79 15.25 11.07 -13.54
C ARG A 79 15.84 9.70 -13.23
N GLN A 80 17.15 9.64 -13.06
CA GLN A 80 17.82 8.42 -12.62
C GLN A 80 17.30 8.00 -11.25
N LEU A 81 17.08 6.70 -11.06
CA LEU A 81 16.61 6.15 -9.80
C LEU A 81 17.74 6.15 -8.77
N ASP A 82 17.39 6.49 -7.53
CA ASP A 82 18.31 6.32 -6.43
C ASP A 82 18.67 4.84 -6.23
N ARG A 83 19.91 4.59 -5.80
CA ARG A 83 20.46 3.23 -5.62
C ARG A 83 19.59 2.40 -4.68
N MET A 84 19.07 3.01 -3.62
CA MET A 84 18.22 2.31 -2.64
C MET A 84 16.86 1.93 -3.22
N THR A 85 16.28 2.79 -4.06
CA THR A 85 15.01 2.52 -4.76
C THR A 85 15.18 1.37 -5.75
N ALA A 86 16.31 1.32 -6.46
CA ALA A 86 16.61 0.27 -7.42
C ALA A 86 16.76 -1.13 -6.80
N LEU A 87 17.10 -1.23 -5.50
CA LEU A 87 17.26 -2.50 -4.81
C LEU A 87 15.95 -3.05 -4.21
N ASN A 88 14.87 -2.29 -4.24
CA ASN A 88 13.61 -2.64 -3.59
C ASN A 88 12.66 -3.48 -4.46
N PHE A 89 13.07 -3.91 -5.66
CA PHE A 89 12.22 -4.64 -6.59
C PHE A 89 12.04 -6.12 -6.25
N ARG A 90 10.86 -6.65 -6.57
CA ARG A 90 10.59 -8.10 -6.61
C ARG A 90 10.93 -8.63 -8.00
N LYS A 91 11.41 -9.86 -8.10
CA LYS A 91 11.77 -10.50 -9.38
C LYS A 91 10.58 -10.61 -10.35
N ASP A 92 9.42 -11.00 -9.85
CA ASP A 92 8.23 -11.27 -10.68
C ASP A 92 7.20 -10.13 -10.64
N GLY A 93 7.55 -8.98 -10.05
CA GLY A 93 6.59 -7.94 -9.66
C GLY A 93 6.57 -6.69 -10.55
N VAL A 94 7.25 -6.70 -11.70
CA VAL A 94 7.44 -5.50 -12.53
C VAL A 94 6.12 -5.00 -13.12
N GLU A 95 5.28 -5.90 -13.63
CA GLU A 95 3.97 -5.54 -14.19
C GLU A 95 3.04 -4.95 -13.13
N GLY A 96 2.87 -5.65 -12.00
CA GLY A 96 2.08 -5.15 -10.88
C GLY A 96 2.62 -3.81 -10.32
N LEU A 97 3.93 -3.55 -10.47
CA LEU A 97 4.50 -2.28 -10.08
C LEU A 97 4.15 -1.17 -11.06
N ARG A 98 4.23 -1.42 -12.38
CA ARG A 98 3.82 -0.46 -13.41
C ARG A 98 2.36 -0.07 -13.22
N GLU A 99 1.48 -1.05 -12.98
CA GLU A 99 0.08 -0.82 -12.67
C GLU A 99 -0.11 0.03 -11.42
N MET A 100 0.58 -0.30 -10.33
CA MET A 100 0.51 0.47 -9.08
C MET A 100 1.01 1.91 -9.28
N VAL A 101 2.10 2.11 -10.02
CA VAL A 101 2.64 3.44 -10.34
C VAL A 101 1.63 4.27 -11.15
N SER A 102 0.99 3.66 -12.15
CA SER A 102 -0.08 4.30 -12.92
C SER A 102 -1.25 4.72 -12.01
N GLN A 103 -1.70 3.82 -11.13
CA GLN A 103 -2.75 4.12 -10.16
C GLN A 103 -2.36 5.25 -9.19
N MET A 104 -1.11 5.27 -8.72
CA MET A 104 -0.60 6.30 -7.81
C MET A 104 -0.50 7.67 -8.49
N ARG A 105 -0.19 7.74 -9.79
CA ARG A 105 -0.23 8.99 -10.56
C ARG A 105 -1.65 9.54 -10.66
N VAL A 106 -2.61 8.70 -11.01
CA VAL A 106 -4.05 9.08 -11.03
C VAL A 106 -4.52 9.50 -9.63
N ALA A 107 -4.06 8.82 -8.57
CA ALA A 107 -4.39 9.19 -7.21
C ALA A 107 -3.82 10.57 -6.84
N LYS A 108 -2.58 10.86 -7.24
CA LYS A 108 -1.92 12.15 -7.02
C LYS A 108 -2.67 13.29 -7.72
N GLU A 109 -3.06 13.11 -8.99
CA GLU A 109 -3.87 14.09 -9.73
C GLU A 109 -5.21 14.40 -9.04
N LYS A 110 -5.74 13.43 -8.30
CA LYS A 110 -6.97 13.56 -7.53
C LYS A 110 -6.80 14.23 -6.16
N GLY A 111 -5.60 14.68 -5.80
CA GLY A 111 -5.34 15.34 -4.51
C GLY A 111 -5.48 14.40 -3.31
N ILE A 112 -5.25 13.10 -3.49
CA ILE A 112 -5.31 12.12 -2.40
C ILE A 112 -4.23 12.38 -1.34
N ASP A 113 -3.07 12.89 -1.74
CA ASP A 113 -1.95 13.16 -0.84
C ASP A 113 -2.16 14.43 -0.01
N ASP A 114 -3.05 15.32 -0.42
CA ASP A 114 -3.34 16.60 0.26
C ASP A 114 -4.34 16.46 1.42
N ARG A 115 -4.58 15.21 1.86
CA ARG A 115 -5.55 14.88 2.91
C ARG A 115 -5.00 15.22 4.29
N VAL A 116 -5.85 15.81 5.13
CA VAL A 116 -5.52 16.09 6.54
C VAL A 116 -5.49 14.77 7.29
N LEU A 117 -4.35 14.47 7.94
CA LEU A 117 -4.19 13.26 8.73
C LEU A 117 -5.10 13.31 9.97
N PRO A 118 -5.70 12.17 10.39
CA PRO A 118 -6.45 12.10 11.63
C PRO A 118 -5.51 12.35 12.83
N PRO A 119 -6.01 12.93 13.93
CA PRO A 119 -5.23 13.07 15.15
C PRO A 119 -4.86 11.69 15.74
N PRO A 120 -3.81 11.61 16.60
CA PRO A 120 -3.42 10.37 17.26
C PRO A 120 -4.56 9.80 18.12
N ARG A 121 -4.57 8.48 18.30
CA ARG A 121 -5.60 7.80 19.09
C ARG A 121 -5.39 8.08 20.56
N LYS A 122 -6.47 8.50 21.22
CA LYS A 122 -6.48 8.70 22.68
C LYS A 122 -6.33 7.35 23.39
N VAL A 123 -5.47 7.31 24.41
CA VAL A 123 -5.20 6.08 25.19
C VAL A 123 -5.95 6.09 26.51
N TYR A 124 -6.02 7.25 27.14
CA TYR A 124 -6.65 7.39 28.44
C TYR A 124 -8.12 7.76 28.29
N PRO A 125 -9.01 7.18 29.10
CA PRO A 125 -10.42 7.58 29.09
C PRO A 125 -10.53 9.04 29.55
N GLU A 126 -11.02 9.91 28.68
CA GLU A 126 -11.40 11.27 29.09
C GLU A 126 -12.59 11.19 30.06
N GLU A 127 -12.60 12.01 31.11
CA GLU A 127 -13.77 12.18 31.96
C GLU A 127 -14.99 12.50 31.09
N LYS A 128 -16.14 11.90 31.43
CA LYS A 128 -17.39 12.05 30.67
C LYS A 128 -17.73 13.54 30.44
N MET A 129 -17.45 14.38 31.44
CA MET A 129 -17.61 15.83 31.40
C MET A 129 -16.74 16.52 30.33
N LYS A 130 -15.47 16.11 30.15
CA LYS A 130 -14.59 16.65 29.09
C LYS A 130 -15.00 16.20 27.70
N ARG A 131 -15.54 14.97 27.58
CA ARG A 131 -16.11 14.48 26.32
C ARG A 131 -17.37 15.24 25.93
N GLU A 132 -18.25 15.54 26.88
CA GLU A 132 -19.52 16.22 26.63
C GLU A 132 -19.39 17.73 26.43
N MET A 133 -18.31 18.35 26.92
CA MET A 133 -17.96 19.75 26.67
C MET A 133 -17.36 19.92 25.25
N HIS A 134 -18.21 19.81 24.24
CA HIS A 134 -17.87 20.15 22.85
C HIS A 134 -17.80 21.67 22.70
N TYR A 135 -16.62 22.26 22.84
CA TYR A 135 -16.39 23.58 22.23
C TYR A 135 -16.32 23.35 20.71
N TYR A 136 -17.06 24.16 19.95
CA TYR A 136 -16.89 24.21 18.51
C TYR A 136 -15.42 24.58 18.24
N GLN A 137 -14.65 23.65 17.68
CA GLN A 137 -13.42 24.04 17.02
C GLN A 137 -13.84 24.86 15.81
N ASP A 138 -13.31 26.08 15.68
CA ASP A 138 -13.52 26.92 14.49
C ASP A 138 -12.86 26.23 13.29
N VAL A 139 -13.61 25.33 12.66
CA VAL A 139 -13.31 24.81 11.34
C VAL A 139 -13.95 25.79 10.36
N ASP A 140 -13.23 26.18 9.31
CA ASP A 140 -13.82 26.95 8.21
C ASP A 140 -15.11 26.25 7.74
N PHE A 141 -16.27 26.81 8.12
CA PHE A 141 -17.57 26.13 8.28
C PHE A 141 -18.16 25.43 7.03
N TYR A 142 -17.44 25.41 5.90
CA TYR A 142 -17.90 24.87 4.63
C TYR A 142 -16.98 23.83 3.97
N LYS A 143 -15.83 23.47 4.55
CA LYS A 143 -14.90 22.48 3.95
C LYS A 143 -14.77 21.22 4.80
N LEU A 144 -15.13 20.06 4.23
CA LEU A 144 -14.82 18.78 4.86
C LEU A 144 -13.29 18.57 4.89
N PRO A 145 -12.70 18.15 6.02
CA PRO A 145 -11.25 18.00 6.17
C PRO A 145 -10.65 16.93 5.25
N ASN A 146 -11.46 16.02 4.73
CA ASN A 146 -11.06 15.00 3.75
C ASN A 146 -12.23 14.70 2.79
N LYS A 147 -12.22 15.27 1.58
CA LYS A 147 -13.24 14.94 0.57
C LYS A 147 -13.06 13.50 0.08
N LEU A 148 -14.13 12.69 0.13
CA LEU A 148 -14.10 11.32 -0.40
C LEU A 148 -14.02 11.36 -1.93
N VAL A 149 -12.87 10.99 -2.49
CA VAL A 149 -12.71 10.85 -3.95
C VAL A 149 -13.04 9.43 -4.36
N LYS A 150 -13.99 9.26 -5.28
CA LYS A 150 -14.30 7.95 -5.88
C LYS A 150 -13.19 7.57 -6.86
N ILE A 151 -12.50 6.47 -6.58
CA ILE A 151 -11.52 5.88 -7.51
C ILE A 151 -12.30 4.97 -8.47
N PRO A 152 -12.29 5.23 -9.79
CA PRO A 152 -12.90 4.32 -10.75
C PRO A 152 -12.11 3.00 -10.71
N LYS A 153 -12.82 1.89 -10.52
CA LYS A 153 -12.22 0.56 -10.73
C LYS A 153 -12.07 0.39 -12.24
N LYS A 154 -10.87 0.07 -12.73
CA LYS A 154 -10.66 -0.25 -14.15
C LYS A 154 -11.69 -1.30 -14.59
N SER A 155 -12.36 -1.03 -15.71
CA SER A 155 -13.11 -2.07 -16.41
C SER A 155 -12.12 -2.87 -17.26
N LYS A 156 -12.29 -4.20 -17.36
CA LYS A 156 -11.38 -5.12 -18.09
C LYS A 156 -11.11 -4.71 -19.57
N LYS A 157 -11.87 -3.76 -20.12
CA LYS A 157 -11.80 -3.30 -21.51
C LYS A 157 -10.75 -2.21 -21.76
N GLU A 158 -10.34 -1.47 -20.71
CA GLU A 158 -9.36 -0.37 -20.79
C GLU A 158 -7.90 -0.86 -20.63
N GLU A 159 -7.71 -2.05 -20.08
CA GLU A 159 -6.40 -2.69 -19.94
C GLU A 159 -5.83 -3.12 -21.30
N SER A 160 -6.68 -3.56 -22.23
CA SER A 160 -6.24 -3.99 -23.57
C SER A 160 -5.84 -2.84 -24.48
N THR A 161 -6.38 -1.63 -24.31
CA THR A 161 -6.09 -0.48 -25.19
C THR A 161 -4.87 0.32 -24.73
N ALA A 162 -4.64 0.44 -23.42
CA ALA A 162 -3.47 1.12 -22.88
C ALA A 162 -2.16 0.34 -23.12
N LEU A 163 -2.21 -0.99 -23.10
CA LEU A 163 -1.05 -1.85 -23.42
C LEU A 163 -0.60 -1.70 -24.88
N VAL A 164 -1.53 -1.43 -25.80
CA VAL A 164 -1.22 -1.22 -27.23
C VAL A 164 -0.49 0.11 -27.42
N ALA A 165 -0.98 1.19 -26.79
CA ALA A 165 -0.37 2.52 -26.91
C ALA A 165 1.05 2.60 -26.33
N ASP A 166 1.30 1.95 -25.18
CA ASP A 166 2.64 1.94 -24.57
C ASP A 166 3.63 1.05 -25.36
N SER A 167 3.14 0.05 -26.10
CA SER A 167 3.96 -0.81 -26.96
C SER A 167 4.41 -0.13 -28.26
N GLU A 168 3.55 0.72 -28.86
CA GLU A 168 3.87 1.50 -30.07
C GLU A 168 4.90 2.60 -29.78
N VAL A 169 4.80 3.26 -28.61
CA VAL A 169 5.79 4.26 -28.16
C VAL A 169 7.14 3.61 -27.84
N ALA A 170 7.16 2.36 -27.39
CA ALA A 170 8.39 1.61 -27.15
C ALA A 170 9.06 1.14 -28.45
N GLN A 171 8.29 0.72 -29.47
CA GLN A 171 8.81 0.28 -30.78
C GLN A 171 9.41 1.44 -31.58
N THR A 172 8.71 2.58 -31.62
CA THR A 172 9.18 3.80 -32.30
C THR A 172 10.48 4.37 -31.72
N GLN A 173 10.72 4.23 -30.41
CA GLN A 173 11.98 4.65 -29.78
C GLN A 173 13.16 3.68 -30.00
N VAL A 174 12.89 2.43 -30.36
CA VAL A 174 13.92 1.44 -30.71
C VAL A 174 14.39 1.64 -32.15
N GLU A 175 13.47 1.90 -33.09
CA GLU A 175 13.78 2.15 -34.51
C GLU A 175 14.54 3.47 -34.74
N ALA A 176 14.25 4.50 -33.94
CA ALA A 176 14.97 5.77 -33.95
C ALA A 176 16.42 5.69 -33.42
N ARG A 177 16.82 4.57 -32.79
CA ARG A 177 18.18 4.32 -32.30
C ARG A 177 18.98 3.36 -33.19
N SER A 178 18.33 2.67 -34.12
CA SER A 178 18.96 1.74 -35.07
C SER A 178 19.18 2.35 -36.47
N SER A 179 18.98 3.66 -36.62
CA SER A 179 19.15 4.44 -37.86
C SER A 179 20.35 5.37 -37.76
#